data_AF-A0A6M8UN00-F1
#
_entry.id   AF-A0A6M8UN00-F1
#
_cell.length_a   1.000
_cell.length_b   1.000
_cell.length_c   1.000
_cell.angle_alpha   90.00
_cell.angle_beta   90.00
_cell.angle_gamma   90.00
#
_symmetry.space_group_name_H-M   'P 1'
#
loop_
_entity.id
_entity.type
_entity.pdbx_description
1 polymer ?
#
loop_
_entity_poly.entity_id
_entity_poly.type
_entity_poly.pdbx_seq_one_letter_code
_entity_poly.pdbx_strand_id
1 'polypeptide(L)'
;MVITDIIYPQNRSAQDDGRDYTALIIWRMNAGARARTRSAWMPPPEPIKVSEPVCLPLTEPRENENQQAPQPSAPKNSVGHGDFPACNLVSVMLGRTLSYYGIMAALDKHFPEHGLTMHQLRSRVQRMCLSPHIQIDRHATPTPEFTLYQVDRAYYLSSENSQKTVTARSN
;
A
#
# COMPACT_ATOMS: atom_id res chain seq x y z
N MET A 1 14.40 -37.46 -17.02
CA MET A 1 13.02 -37.11 -16.64
C MET A 1 13.08 -35.74 -15.99
N VAL A 2 12.63 -34.69 -16.67
CA VAL A 2 12.67 -33.32 -16.13
C VAL A 2 11.40 -33.11 -15.34
N ILE A 3 11.54 -32.82 -14.05
CA ILE A 3 10.43 -32.48 -13.17
C ILE A 3 10.23 -30.96 -13.31
N THR A 4 9.06 -30.54 -13.80
CA THR A 4 8.70 -29.12 -13.86
C THR A 4 8.09 -28.71 -12.53
N ASP A 5 8.89 -28.09 -11.67
CA ASP A 5 8.41 -27.59 -10.39
C ASP A 5 7.38 -26.46 -10.60
N ILE A 6 6.17 -26.65 -10.06
CA ILE A 6 5.10 -25.67 -10.15
C ILE A 6 5.34 -24.61 -9.07
N ILE A 7 5.98 -23.50 -9.46
CA ILE A 7 6.18 -22.35 -8.58
C ILE A 7 4.86 -21.59 -8.44
N TYR A 8 4.12 -21.87 -7.37
CA TYR A 8 2.99 -21.03 -6.97
C TYR A 8 3.50 -19.70 -6.41
N PRO A 9 3.03 -18.54 -6.93
CA PRO A 9 3.39 -17.25 -6.36
C PRO A 9 2.83 -17.14 -4.94
N GLN A 10 3.69 -16.80 -3.98
CA GLN A 10 3.31 -16.59 -2.59
C GLN A 10 2.45 -15.32 -2.47
N ASN A 11 1.13 -15.45 -2.67
CA ASN A 11 0.15 -14.36 -2.63
C ASN A 11 -0.09 -13.86 -1.19
N ARG A 12 0.93 -13.22 -0.61
CA ARG A 12 0.96 -12.69 0.77
C ARG A 12 -0.07 -11.57 1.04
N SER A 13 -0.80 -11.13 0.01
CA SER A 13 -1.78 -10.04 0.04
C SER A 13 -3.22 -10.48 -0.29
N ALA A 14 -3.45 -11.75 -0.62
CA ALA A 14 -4.80 -12.28 -0.85
C ALA A 14 -5.45 -12.63 0.50
N GLN A 15 -6.01 -11.61 1.16
CA GLN A 15 -6.82 -11.81 2.36
C GLN A 15 -8.19 -12.38 1.96
N ASP A 16 -8.48 -13.61 2.37
CA ASP A 16 -9.82 -14.18 2.33
C ASP A 16 -10.70 -13.46 3.35
N ASP A 17 -11.85 -12.94 2.89
CA ASP A 17 -12.81 -12.24 3.75
C ASP A 17 -13.84 -13.21 4.38
N GLY A 18 -13.72 -14.51 4.10
CA GLY A 18 -14.49 -15.57 4.71
C GLY A 18 -15.94 -15.65 4.23
N ARG A 19 -16.24 -15.03 3.08
CA ARG A 19 -17.60 -14.96 2.51
C ARG A 19 -17.78 -15.95 1.37
N ASP A 20 -18.90 -16.65 1.37
CA ASP A 20 -19.34 -17.46 0.25
C ASP A 20 -19.95 -16.59 -0.84
N TYR A 21 -19.24 -16.50 -1.96
CA TYR A 21 -19.62 -15.79 -3.17
C TYR A 21 -20.33 -16.68 -4.21
N THR A 22 -20.46 -18.00 -3.99
CA THR A 22 -20.97 -18.96 -5.00
C THR A 22 -22.33 -18.54 -5.56
N ALA A 23 -23.29 -18.21 -4.70
CA ALA A 23 -24.62 -17.75 -5.10
C ALA A 23 -24.57 -16.46 -5.95
N LEU A 24 -23.70 -15.51 -5.60
CA LEU A 24 -23.54 -14.26 -6.36
C LEU A 24 -22.85 -14.49 -7.72
N ILE A 25 -21.87 -15.39 -7.78
CA ILE A 25 -21.19 -15.80 -9.02
C ILE A 25 -22.21 -16.46 -9.96
N ILE A 26 -22.96 -17.45 -9.48
CA ILE A 26 -24.02 -18.13 -10.24
C ILE A 26 -25.10 -17.13 -10.70
N TRP A 27 -25.49 -16.18 -9.83
CA TRP A 27 -26.43 -15.13 -10.21
C TRP A 27 -25.87 -14.27 -11.35
N ARG A 28 -24.60 -13.85 -11.30
CA ARG A 28 -23.95 -13.06 -12.36
C ARG A 28 -23.84 -13.85 -13.68
N MET A 29 -23.42 -15.10 -13.63
CA MET A 29 -23.34 -15.99 -14.81
C MET A 29 -24.71 -16.13 -15.51
N ASN A 30 -25.78 -16.30 -14.72
CA ASN A 30 -27.14 -16.47 -15.26
C ASN A 30 -27.85 -15.15 -15.65
N ALA A 31 -27.18 -13.99 -15.60
CA ALA A 31 -27.79 -12.70 -15.94
C ALA A 31 -28.31 -12.64 -17.39
N GLY A 32 -27.52 -13.17 -18.34
CA GLY A 32 -27.93 -13.23 -19.75
C GLY A 32 -29.13 -14.15 -19.99
N ALA A 33 -29.28 -15.24 -19.22
CA ALA A 33 -30.45 -16.11 -19.29
C ALA A 33 -31.71 -15.37 -18.82
N ARG A 34 -31.66 -14.74 -17.63
CA ARG A 34 -32.77 -13.95 -17.06
C ARG A 34 -33.23 -12.82 -17.99
N ALA A 35 -32.29 -12.11 -18.62
CA ALA A 35 -32.60 -11.05 -19.58
C ALA A 35 -33.33 -11.57 -20.83
N ARG A 36 -33.00 -12.77 -21.32
CA ARG A 36 -33.62 -13.40 -22.50
C ARG A 36 -34.99 -14.02 -22.19
N THR A 37 -35.13 -14.70 -21.05
CA THR A 37 -36.38 -15.37 -20.65
C THR A 37 -37.43 -14.41 -20.09
N ARG A 38 -37.08 -13.13 -19.88
CA ARG A 38 -37.95 -12.11 -19.26
C ARG A 38 -38.47 -12.55 -17.88
N SER A 39 -37.68 -13.31 -17.14
CA SER A 39 -37.99 -13.67 -15.75
C SER A 39 -38.15 -12.41 -14.91
N ALA A 40 -39.00 -12.46 -13.88
CA ALA A 40 -39.16 -11.36 -12.92
C ALA A 40 -37.79 -10.87 -12.41
N TRP A 41 -37.62 -9.55 -12.30
CA TRP A 41 -36.40 -8.98 -11.77
C TRP A 41 -36.24 -9.37 -10.29
N MET A 42 -35.08 -9.91 -9.95
CA MET A 42 -34.69 -10.24 -8.58
C MET A 42 -33.33 -9.60 -8.30
N PRO A 43 -33.12 -9.03 -7.10
CA PRO A 43 -31.83 -8.50 -6.70
C PRO A 43 -30.76 -9.61 -6.66
N PRO A 44 -29.47 -9.26 -6.78
CA PRO A 44 -28.37 -10.20 -6.54
C PRO A 44 -28.36 -10.66 -5.07
N PRO A 45 -28.07 -11.94 -4.79
CA PRO A 45 -27.91 -12.42 -3.42
C PRO A 45 -26.65 -11.82 -2.79
N GLU A 46 -26.73 -11.49 -1.50
CA GLU A 46 -25.56 -11.02 -0.75
C GLU A 46 -24.61 -12.18 -0.39
N PRO A 47 -23.28 -11.98 -0.41
CA PRO A 47 -22.32 -12.99 0.02
C PRO A 47 -22.48 -13.31 1.52
N ILE A 48 -22.61 -14.58 1.85
CA ILE A 48 -22.86 -15.04 3.22
C ILE A 48 -21.52 -15.23 3.94
N LYS A 49 -21.34 -14.69 5.15
CA LYS A 49 -20.15 -14.98 5.97
C LYS A 49 -20.20 -16.44 6.43
N VAL A 50 -19.25 -17.26 5.98
CA VAL A 50 -19.18 -18.71 6.31
C VAL A 50 -18.05 -19.00 7.29
N SER A 51 -16.93 -18.29 7.18
CA SER A 51 -15.86 -18.30 8.19
C SER A 51 -15.72 -16.92 8.83
N GLU A 52 -15.28 -16.90 10.08
CA GLU A 52 -14.60 -15.72 10.58
C GLU A 52 -13.24 -15.64 9.88
N PRO A 53 -12.78 -14.46 9.44
CA PRO A 53 -11.47 -14.35 8.81
C PRO A 53 -10.43 -14.80 9.83
N VAL A 54 -9.82 -15.95 9.57
CA VAL A 54 -8.76 -16.49 10.43
C VAL A 54 -7.55 -15.59 10.22
N CYS A 55 -7.46 -14.53 11.03
CA CYS A 55 -6.17 -13.97 11.40
C CYS A 55 -5.43 -15.07 12.14
N LEU A 56 -4.77 -15.95 11.38
CA LEU A 56 -3.68 -16.74 11.90
C LEU A 56 -2.70 -15.71 12.48
N PRO A 57 -2.45 -15.67 13.80
CA PRO A 57 -1.27 -14.97 14.28
C PRO A 57 -0.11 -15.60 13.51
N LEU A 58 0.75 -14.75 12.94
CA LEU A 58 1.90 -15.22 12.19
C LEU A 58 2.70 -16.10 13.16
N THR A 59 2.71 -17.42 12.97
CA THR A 59 3.36 -18.33 13.91
C THR A 59 4.83 -17.96 13.98
N GLU A 60 5.24 -17.34 15.10
CA GLU A 60 6.63 -16.98 15.28
C GLU A 60 7.47 -18.27 15.20
N PRO A 61 8.56 -18.28 14.41
CA PRO A 61 9.40 -19.45 14.29
C PRO A 61 10.01 -19.76 15.66
N ARG A 62 9.67 -20.94 16.19
CA ARG A 62 10.10 -21.41 17.52
C ARG A 62 11.60 -21.20 17.72
N GLU A 63 11.92 -20.52 18.82
CA GLU A 63 13.26 -20.49 19.39
C GLU A 63 13.77 -21.91 19.65
N ASN A 64 15.03 -22.19 19.31
CA ASN A 64 15.85 -23.26 19.88
C ASN A 64 17.34 -23.04 19.55
N GLU A 65 17.97 -22.22 20.39
CA GLU A 65 19.32 -22.39 20.97
C GLU A 65 20.59 -22.68 20.13
N ASN A 66 21.60 -21.83 20.43
CA ASN A 66 23.03 -22.13 20.59
C ASN A 66 23.97 -22.33 19.38
N GLN A 67 24.67 -21.25 19.01
CA GLN A 67 26.15 -21.17 19.05
C GLN A 67 26.70 -19.73 19.02
N GLN A 68 27.80 -19.50 19.75
CA GLN A 68 28.55 -18.23 19.91
C GLN A 68 29.90 -18.33 19.17
N ALA A 69 30.68 -17.29 18.80
CA ALA A 69 30.61 -15.80 18.76
C ALA A 69 31.87 -15.33 17.95
N PRO A 70 32.32 -14.05 17.85
CA PRO A 70 31.79 -12.75 18.31
C PRO A 70 31.68 -11.64 17.21
N GLN A 71 31.03 -10.53 17.59
CA GLN A 71 31.10 -9.11 17.13
C GLN A 71 32.04 -8.73 15.96
N PRO A 72 31.62 -7.85 15.01
CA PRO A 72 31.37 -6.44 15.37
C PRO A 72 30.08 -5.79 14.84
N SER A 73 29.68 -4.76 15.57
CA SER A 73 28.50 -3.92 15.35
C SER A 73 28.53 -3.16 14.02
N ALA A 74 27.51 -3.37 13.20
CA ALA A 74 27.03 -2.40 12.23
C ALA A 74 25.49 -2.30 12.37
N PRO A 75 24.90 -1.11 12.55
CA PRO A 75 23.45 -0.97 12.58
C PRO A 75 22.93 -1.23 11.16
N LYS A 76 22.53 -2.47 10.89
CA LYS A 76 21.75 -2.82 9.70
C LYS A 76 20.34 -2.26 9.87
N ASN A 77 20.21 -0.95 9.66
CA ASN A 77 18.93 -0.31 9.41
C ASN A 77 18.41 -0.84 8.09
N SER A 78 17.76 -2.02 8.12
CA SER A 78 16.88 -2.45 7.03
C SER A 78 15.70 -1.49 7.01
N VAL A 79 15.86 -0.39 6.26
CA VAL A 79 14.83 0.64 6.10
C VAL A 79 13.55 -0.04 5.66
N GLY A 80 12.52 0.06 6.49
CA GLY A 80 11.24 -0.57 6.24
C GLY A 80 10.66 -0.08 4.91
N HIS A 81 9.98 -0.98 4.21
CA HIS A 81 9.39 -0.73 2.90
C HIS A 81 8.31 0.37 2.96
N GLY A 82 8.73 1.64 2.89
CA GLY A 82 7.87 2.82 2.97
C GLY A 82 8.33 3.93 3.93
N ASP A 83 9.41 3.74 4.70
CA ASP A 83 9.79 4.65 5.80
C ASP A 83 10.51 5.95 5.38
N PHE A 84 10.20 6.48 4.20
CA PHE A 84 10.61 7.83 3.86
C PHE A 84 9.88 8.85 4.77
N PRO A 85 10.55 9.78 5.45
CA PRO A 85 9.88 10.71 6.36
C PRO A 85 9.21 11.87 5.60
N ALA A 86 8.06 12.34 6.10
CA ALA A 86 7.28 13.38 5.39
C ALA A 86 8.01 14.73 5.28
N CYS A 87 8.84 15.08 6.27
CA CYS A 87 9.66 16.29 6.23
C CYS A 87 10.61 16.32 5.03
N ASN A 88 11.19 15.18 4.63
CA ASN A 88 12.10 15.08 3.49
C ASN A 88 11.37 15.16 2.14
N LEU A 89 10.10 14.74 2.07
CA LEU A 89 9.28 14.95 0.87
C LEU A 89 8.87 16.41 0.74
N VAL A 90 8.40 16.99 1.85
CA VAL A 90 7.97 18.38 1.91
C VAL A 90 9.12 19.32 1.58
N SER A 91 10.34 19.11 2.13
CA SER A 91 11.49 19.99 1.85
C SER A 91 11.91 20.01 0.38
N VAL A 92 11.67 18.93 -0.37
CA VAL A 92 11.92 18.86 -1.82
C VAL A 92 10.82 19.54 -2.64
N MET A 93 9.56 19.46 -2.19
CA MET A 93 8.39 20.00 -2.90
C MET A 93 8.07 21.47 -2.56
N LEU A 94 8.45 21.95 -1.38
CA LEU A 94 8.04 23.26 -0.85
C LEU A 94 8.51 24.40 -1.78
N GLY A 95 7.56 25.25 -2.19
CA GLY A 95 7.83 26.39 -3.06
C GLY A 95 8.27 26.04 -4.48
N ARG A 96 8.13 24.79 -4.92
CA ARG A 96 8.48 24.32 -6.27
C ARG A 96 7.27 23.70 -6.96
N THR A 97 7.12 23.99 -8.25
CA THR A 97 6.19 23.28 -9.13
C THR A 97 6.94 22.12 -9.77
N LEU A 98 6.54 20.88 -9.44
CA LEU A 98 7.23 19.67 -9.88
C LEU A 98 6.25 18.60 -10.38
N SER A 99 6.62 17.92 -11.46
CA SER A 99 5.97 16.67 -11.88
C SER A 99 6.45 15.48 -11.04
N TYR A 100 5.74 14.34 -11.09
CA TYR A 100 6.17 13.12 -10.38
C TYR A 100 7.63 12.70 -10.66
N TYR A 101 8.09 12.85 -11.92
CA TYR A 101 9.47 12.57 -12.29
C TYR A 101 10.44 13.63 -11.76
N GLY A 102 10.05 14.91 -11.76
CA GLY A 102 10.85 15.98 -11.17
C GLY A 102 11.01 15.85 -9.65
N ILE A 103 9.97 15.41 -8.95
CA ILE A 103 10.04 15.11 -7.51
C ILE A 103 11.04 13.97 -7.27
N MET A 104 10.98 12.89 -8.04
CA MET A 104 11.91 11.76 -7.86
C MET A 104 13.36 12.15 -8.18
N ALA A 105 13.62 12.83 -9.29
CA ALA A 105 14.98 13.28 -9.62
C ALA A 105 15.57 14.24 -8.56
N ALA A 106 14.72 15.02 -7.89
CA ALA A 106 15.14 15.85 -6.76
C ALA A 106 15.35 15.03 -5.48
N LEU A 107 14.56 13.97 -5.24
CA LEU A 107 14.76 13.02 -4.15
C LEU A 107 16.08 12.24 -4.34
N ASP A 108 16.36 11.71 -5.53
CA ASP A 108 17.63 11.03 -5.87
C ASP A 108 18.85 11.94 -5.58
N LYS A 109 18.72 13.24 -5.88
CA LYS A 109 19.78 14.23 -5.65
C LYS A 109 20.00 14.58 -4.17
N HIS A 110 18.94 14.61 -3.36
CA HIS A 110 19.02 15.04 -1.96
C HIS A 110 19.11 13.87 -0.97
N PHE A 111 18.62 12.69 -1.35
CA PHE A 111 18.48 11.50 -0.50
C PHE A 111 18.69 10.21 -1.34
N PRO A 112 19.92 9.87 -1.76
CA PRO A 112 20.17 8.76 -2.68
C PRO A 112 19.66 7.40 -2.16
N GLU A 113 19.67 7.16 -0.84
CA GLU A 113 19.18 5.91 -0.23
C GLU A 113 17.71 5.97 0.24
N HIS A 114 16.90 6.90 -0.29
CA HIS A 114 15.50 7.07 0.09
C HIS A 114 14.57 5.87 -0.21
N GLY A 115 14.97 4.96 -1.10
CA GLY A 115 14.28 3.69 -1.37
C GLY A 115 12.85 3.78 -1.92
N LEU A 116 12.38 4.97 -2.34
CA LEU A 116 11.01 5.15 -2.83
C LEU A 116 10.85 4.65 -4.26
N THR A 117 9.80 3.85 -4.46
CA THR A 117 9.31 3.51 -5.81
C THR A 117 8.35 4.57 -6.34
N MET A 118 8.25 4.67 -7.67
CA MET A 118 7.25 5.54 -8.35
C MET A 118 5.82 5.33 -7.86
N HIS A 119 5.44 4.09 -7.55
CA HIS A 119 4.11 3.76 -7.03
C HIS A 119 3.90 4.36 -5.63
N GLN A 120 4.85 4.16 -4.71
CA GLN A 120 4.80 4.73 -3.36
C GLN A 120 4.77 6.27 -3.39
N LEU A 121 5.58 6.91 -4.25
CA LEU A 121 5.58 8.36 -4.43
C LEU A 121 4.20 8.88 -4.89
N ARG A 122 3.60 8.24 -5.92
CA ARG A 122 2.25 8.59 -6.40
C ARG A 122 1.21 8.44 -5.31
N SER A 123 1.17 7.29 -4.62
CA SER A 123 0.24 7.07 -3.51
C SER A 123 0.40 8.09 -2.39
N ARG A 124 1.64 8.54 -2.12
CA ARG A 124 1.94 9.51 -1.06
C ARG A 124 1.52 10.92 -1.42
N VAL A 125 1.86 11.40 -2.62
CA VAL A 125 1.42 12.71 -3.13
C VAL A 125 -0.11 12.75 -3.24
N GLN A 126 -0.76 11.66 -3.66
CA GLN A 126 -2.21 11.56 -3.67
C GLN A 126 -2.81 11.71 -2.26
N ARG A 127 -2.22 11.08 -1.23
CA ARG A 127 -2.63 11.29 0.17
C ARG A 127 -2.37 12.71 0.67
N MET A 128 -1.31 13.38 0.19
CA MET A 128 -1.06 14.79 0.50
C MET A 128 -2.16 15.69 -0.08
N CYS A 129 -2.57 15.47 -1.34
CA CYS A 129 -3.65 16.22 -1.99
C CYS A 129 -5.03 16.01 -1.33
N LEU A 130 -5.21 14.91 -0.60
CA LEU A 130 -6.42 14.60 0.17
C LEU A 130 -6.35 15.07 1.63
N SER A 131 -5.22 15.62 2.08
CA SER A 131 -5.04 16.04 3.47
C SER A 131 -5.52 17.47 3.69
N PRO A 132 -6.35 17.75 4.71
CA PRO A 132 -6.76 19.12 5.04
C PRO A 132 -5.65 19.96 5.68
N HIS A 133 -4.49 19.37 5.96
CA HIS A 133 -3.35 20.01 6.63
C HIS A 133 -2.25 20.46 5.66
N ILE A 134 -2.53 20.43 4.36
CA ILE A 134 -1.60 20.80 3.29
C ILE A 134 -2.32 21.65 2.26
N GLN A 135 -1.66 22.72 1.82
CA GLN A 135 -2.04 23.46 0.62
C GLN A 135 -1.18 23.01 -0.57
N ILE A 136 -1.71 22.07 -1.35
CA ILE A 136 -1.18 21.66 -2.66
C ILE A 136 -2.18 22.05 -3.74
N ASP A 137 -1.69 22.76 -4.76
CA ASP A 137 -2.39 22.87 -6.03
C ASP A 137 -1.84 21.85 -7.02
N ARG A 138 -2.74 21.22 -7.77
CA ARG A 138 -2.44 20.34 -8.89
C ARG A 138 -2.77 21.06 -10.19
N HIS A 139 -1.76 21.28 -11.03
CA HIS A 139 -1.94 21.93 -12.33
C HIS A 139 -2.36 20.90 -13.40
N ALA A 140 -3.26 21.32 -14.28
CA ALA A 140 -3.78 20.52 -15.39
C ALA A 140 -3.04 20.81 -16.71
N THR A 141 -1.71 20.90 -16.63
CA THR A 141 -0.80 20.84 -17.78
C THR A 141 -0.71 19.39 -18.30
N PRO A 142 -0.23 19.12 -19.53
CA PRO A 142 -0.32 17.78 -20.15
C PRO A 142 0.42 16.68 -19.37
N THR A 143 1.36 17.04 -18.49
CA THR A 143 1.86 16.18 -17.41
C THR A 143 1.40 16.78 -16.07
N PRO A 144 0.85 15.99 -15.13
CA PRO A 144 0.39 16.53 -13.85
C PRO A 144 1.55 17.06 -13.01
N GLU A 145 1.46 18.35 -12.69
CA GLU A 145 2.42 19.09 -11.87
C GLU A 145 1.77 19.50 -10.54
N PHE A 146 2.58 19.60 -9.49
CA PHE A 146 2.14 19.89 -8.13
C PHE A 146 2.96 21.05 -7.57
N THR A 147 2.29 22.01 -6.94
CA THR A 147 2.94 23.12 -6.20
C THR A 147 2.53 23.03 -4.74
N LEU A 148 3.52 22.94 -3.86
CA LEU A 148 3.32 22.89 -2.40
C LEU A 148 3.57 24.27 -1.78
N TYR A 149 2.53 24.88 -1.22
CA TYR A 149 2.60 26.22 -0.62
C TYR A 149 2.86 26.17 0.88
N GLN A 150 2.01 25.45 1.63
CA GLN A 150 2.06 25.38 3.09
C GLN A 150 1.79 23.95 3.58
N VAL A 151 2.42 23.59 4.70
CA VAL A 151 2.20 22.34 5.43
C VAL A 151 2.07 22.65 6.91
N ASP A 152 0.94 22.28 7.50
CA ASP A 152 0.70 22.47 8.92
C ASP A 152 1.38 21.39 9.76
N ARG A 153 1.72 21.72 11.01
CA ARG A 153 2.37 20.78 11.94
C ARG A 153 1.56 19.50 12.16
N ALA A 154 0.23 19.57 12.07
CA ALA A 154 -0.67 18.43 12.16
C ALA A 154 -0.42 17.38 11.07
N TYR A 155 0.03 17.78 9.88
CA TYR A 155 0.35 16.84 8.80
C TYR A 155 1.47 15.88 9.19
N TYR A 156 2.58 16.37 9.76
CA TYR A 156 3.71 15.53 10.16
C TYR A 156 3.29 14.48 11.20
N LEU A 157 2.50 14.89 12.21
CA LEU A 157 1.94 13.97 13.21
C LEU A 157 1.06 12.88 12.57
N SER A 158 0.23 13.25 11.59
CA SER A 158 -0.62 12.28 10.85
C SER A 158 0.21 11.31 9.99
N SER A 159 1.32 11.77 9.40
CA SER A 159 2.22 10.93 8.61
C SER A 159 2.98 9.94 9.49
N GLU A 160 3.51 10.37 10.64
CA GLU A 160 4.20 9.46 11.56
C GLU A 160 3.26 8.39 12.10
N ASN A 161 2.03 8.75 12.47
CA ASN A 161 1.04 7.77 12.93
C ASN A 161 0.63 6.79 11.83
N SER A 162 0.61 7.24 10.57
CA SER A 162 0.41 6.37 9.41
C SER A 162 1.56 5.38 9.19
N GLN A 163 2.79 5.74 9.57
CA GLN A 163 3.94 4.81 9.55
C GLN A 163 3.88 3.83 10.74
N LYS A 164 3.63 4.35 11.94
CA LYS A 164 3.53 3.56 13.20
C LYS A 164 2.42 2.50 13.14
N THR A 165 1.30 2.76 12.46
CA THR A 165 0.21 1.77 12.32
C THR A 165 0.51 0.65 11.31
N VAL A 166 1.48 0.82 10.41
CA VAL A 166 1.98 -0.23 9.52
C VAL A 166 3.01 -1.11 10.25
N THR A 167 3.91 -0.50 11.02
CA THR A 167 4.90 -1.25 11.81
C THR A 167 4.28 -1.93 13.03
N ALA A 168 3.32 -1.32 13.73
CA ALA A 168 2.60 -1.94 14.85
C ALA A 168 1.58 -3.05 14.45
N ARG A 169 1.41 -3.31 13.14
CA ARG A 169 0.75 -4.52 12.61
C ARG A 169 1.74 -5.60 12.17
N SER A 170 3.04 -5.37 12.41
CA SER A 170 4.16 -6.22 12.02
C SER A 170 5.00 -6.69 13.22
N ASN A 171 4.51 -6.42 14.45
CA ASN A 171 4.94 -6.98 15.73
C ASN A 171 3.74 -7.68 16.37
#